data_AF-A0A1V6GFU5-F1
#
_entry.id   AF-A0A1V6GFU5-F1
#
_cell.length_a   1.000
_cell.length_b   1.000
_cell.length_c   1.000
_cell.angle_alpha   90.00
_cell.angle_beta   90.00
_cell.angle_gamma   90.00
#
_symmetry.space_group_name_H-M   'P 1'
#
loop_
_entity.id
_entity.type
_entity.pdbx_description
1 polymer ?
#
loop_
_entity_poly.entity_id
_entity_poly.type
_entity_poly.pdbx_seq_one_letter_code
_entity_poly.pdbx_strand_id
1 'polypeptide(L)'
;MQAWLLLGCLPLLYTSGVWLLMNRLILGDALFFLRSLHTLVPNPAGFALAVLLPGALLLPALLMTWLCDAQRVEAGAGPDAASVILISFALMLVGATEVLGRFGLAWDSATLHVCFLSVLMIALARLRQPVYRLAVTLALFVWLTTLWLGNAPAPAAALPRERICREVEEHVTARTAYGRVFVLGYAGLDLLRGYAGERLVANMDLHVGSVRRAYKGQNLYVLVPCPEGPARAESVFWKHPDIYRHGGDRLLFAGAFGAWHLFEIISAPTQEQLDEWKKAGGQ
;
A
#
# COMPACT_ATOMS: atom_id res chain seq x y z
N MET A 1 -8.85 -0.13 -37.29
CA MET A 1 -7.53 -0.45 -36.68
C MET A 1 -6.96 0.72 -35.86
N GLN A 2 -6.90 1.96 -36.40
CA GLN A 2 -6.41 3.14 -35.66
C GLN A 2 -7.21 3.48 -34.39
N ALA A 3 -8.54 3.34 -34.40
CA ALA A 3 -9.39 3.61 -33.24
C ALA A 3 -9.13 2.65 -32.07
N TRP A 4 -8.89 1.36 -32.34
CA TRP A 4 -8.55 0.35 -31.31
C TRP A 4 -7.17 0.57 -30.70
N LEU A 5 -6.20 1.00 -31.51
CA LEU A 5 -4.88 1.41 -31.03
C LEU A 5 -4.97 2.63 -30.11
N LEU A 6 -5.80 3.62 -30.46
CA LEU A 6 -6.03 4.80 -29.62
C LEU A 6 -6.79 4.44 -28.33
N LEU A 7 -7.83 3.60 -28.40
CA LEU A 7 -8.59 3.14 -27.24
C LEU A 7 -7.77 2.29 -26.28
N GLY A 8 -6.80 1.52 -26.78
CA GLY A 8 -5.88 0.74 -25.96
C GLY A 8 -4.71 1.57 -25.42
N CYS A 9 -4.00 2.30 -26.30
CA CYS A 9 -2.78 3.01 -25.93
C CYS A 9 -3.05 4.23 -25.05
N LEU A 10 -4.12 5.00 -25.31
CA LEU A 10 -4.31 6.27 -24.62
C LEU A 10 -4.63 6.08 -23.13
N PRO A 11 -5.52 5.16 -22.71
CA PRO A 11 -5.70 4.83 -21.30
C PRO A 11 -4.44 4.27 -20.67
N LEU A 12 -3.69 3.43 -21.39
CA LEU A 12 -2.47 2.79 -20.87
C LEU A 12 -1.35 3.81 -20.65
N LEU A 13 -1.17 4.75 -21.58
CA LEU A 13 -0.27 5.89 -21.44
C LEU A 13 -0.70 6.80 -20.29
N TYR A 14 -2.01 7.08 -20.20
CA TYR A 14 -2.55 7.90 -19.13
C TYR A 14 -2.34 7.26 -17.75
N THR A 15 -2.72 5.99 -17.57
CA THR A 15 -2.55 5.29 -16.30
C THR A 15 -1.07 5.14 -15.94
N SER A 16 -0.21 4.81 -16.91
CA SER A 16 1.24 4.75 -16.67
C SER A 16 1.81 6.11 -16.27
N GLY A 17 1.40 7.19 -16.94
CA GLY A 17 1.82 8.55 -16.64
C GLY A 17 1.38 9.00 -15.25
N VAL A 18 0.11 8.78 -14.90
CA VAL A 18 -0.44 9.07 -13.56
C VAL A 18 0.28 8.25 -12.50
N TRP A 19 0.54 6.96 -12.75
CA TRP A 19 1.25 6.09 -11.82
C TRP A 19 2.71 6.53 -11.59
N LEU A 20 3.46 6.86 -12.64
CA LEU A 20 4.81 7.42 -12.55
C LEU A 20 4.82 8.76 -11.79
N LEU A 21 3.84 9.62 -12.05
CA LEU A 21 3.70 10.91 -11.38
C LEU A 21 3.41 10.73 -9.89
N MET A 22 2.48 9.84 -9.53
CA MET A 22 2.15 9.52 -8.13
C MET A 22 3.36 8.94 -7.39
N ASN A 23 4.09 8.00 -7.99
CA ASN A 23 5.33 7.49 -7.41
C ASN A 23 6.34 8.60 -7.17
N ARG A 24 6.52 9.52 -8.14
CA ARG A 24 7.44 10.66 -7.98
C ARG A 24 7.00 11.62 -6.89
N LEU A 25 5.71 11.95 -6.81
CA LEU A 25 5.19 12.96 -5.87
C LEU A 25 5.13 12.42 -4.44
N ILE A 26 4.71 11.16 -4.25
CA ILE A 26 4.51 10.56 -2.93
C ILE A 26 5.83 9.99 -2.40
N LEU A 27 6.60 9.32 -3.26
CA LEU A 27 7.75 8.48 -2.85
C LEU A 27 9.09 9.07 -3.32
N GLY A 28 9.08 10.19 -4.05
CA GLY A 28 10.27 10.91 -4.50
C GLY A 28 10.97 10.30 -5.73
N ASP A 29 10.56 9.12 -6.19
CA ASP A 29 11.11 8.41 -7.36
C ASP A 29 9.98 7.87 -8.23
N ALA A 30 9.97 8.20 -9.53
CA ALA A 30 8.93 7.76 -10.47
C ALA A 30 8.92 6.23 -10.67
N LEU A 31 10.08 5.58 -10.54
CA LEU A 31 10.24 4.13 -10.70
C LEU A 31 10.33 3.40 -9.36
N PHE A 32 9.92 4.05 -8.26
CA PHE A 32 10.02 3.53 -6.90
C PHE A 32 9.54 2.08 -6.81
N PHE A 33 8.33 1.81 -7.28
CA PHE A 33 7.71 0.49 -7.16
C PHE A 33 8.42 -0.61 -7.98
N LEU A 34 8.94 -0.27 -9.18
CA LEU A 34 9.69 -1.22 -10.01
C LEU A 34 11.03 -1.57 -9.35
N ARG A 35 11.67 -0.58 -8.74
CA ARG A 35 12.93 -0.77 -8.03
C ARG A 35 12.71 -1.52 -6.73
N SER A 36 11.65 -1.23 -5.97
CA SER A 36 11.35 -1.91 -4.70
C SER A 36 10.79 -3.31 -4.86
N LEU A 37 10.44 -3.75 -6.08
CA LEU A 37 9.87 -5.06 -6.34
C LEU A 37 10.74 -6.22 -5.81
N HIS A 38 12.07 -6.11 -5.93
CA HIS A 38 13.00 -7.12 -5.42
C HIS A 38 13.05 -7.17 -3.88
N THR A 39 12.77 -6.04 -3.23
CA THR A 39 12.71 -5.91 -1.78
C THR A 39 11.35 -6.33 -1.24
N LEU A 40 10.28 -6.10 -1.99
CA LEU A 40 8.89 -6.43 -1.67
C LEU A 40 8.61 -7.92 -1.83
N VAL A 41 9.10 -8.53 -2.91
CA VAL A 41 8.77 -9.90 -3.28
C VAL A 41 10.04 -10.73 -3.50
N PRO A 42 10.17 -11.91 -2.86
CA PRO A 42 11.37 -12.74 -3.00
C PRO A 42 11.63 -13.25 -4.42
N ASN A 43 10.59 -13.34 -5.27
CA ASN A 43 10.72 -13.71 -6.68
C ASN A 43 10.00 -12.70 -7.60
N PRO A 44 10.68 -11.65 -8.06
CA PRO A 44 10.08 -10.59 -8.87
C PRO A 44 9.59 -11.07 -10.25
N ALA A 45 10.30 -12.02 -10.87
CA ALA A 45 9.93 -12.58 -12.17
C ALA A 45 8.66 -13.44 -12.05
N GLY A 46 8.59 -14.28 -11.02
CA GLY A 46 7.39 -15.07 -10.71
C GLY A 46 6.18 -14.19 -10.39
N PHE A 47 6.40 -13.09 -9.65
CA PHE A 47 5.36 -12.09 -9.39
C PHE A 47 4.85 -11.43 -10.67
N ALA A 48 5.75 -10.95 -11.53
CA ALA A 48 5.38 -10.31 -12.78
C ALA A 48 4.55 -11.25 -13.68
N LEU A 49 4.97 -12.51 -13.82
CA LEU A 49 4.21 -13.52 -14.58
C LEU A 49 2.85 -13.82 -13.94
N ALA A 50 2.79 -13.93 -12.62
CA ALA A 50 1.54 -14.20 -11.91
C ALA A 50 0.55 -13.04 -12.06
N VAL A 51 1.00 -11.79 -12.06
CA VAL A 51 0.15 -10.60 -12.25
C VAL A 51 -0.39 -10.50 -13.67
N LEU A 52 0.34 -11.00 -14.68
CA LEU A 52 -0.14 -11.05 -16.07
C LEU A 52 -1.24 -12.10 -16.29
N LEU A 53 -1.29 -13.14 -15.45
CA LEU A 53 -2.18 -14.28 -15.62
C LEU A 53 -3.68 -13.92 -15.46
N PRO A 54 -4.10 -13.12 -14.47
CA PRO A 54 -5.45 -12.55 -14.43
C PRO A 54 -5.77 -11.69 -15.66
N GLY A 55 -4.80 -10.92 -16.16
CA GLY A 55 -4.95 -10.11 -17.39
C GLY A 55 -5.27 -10.96 -18.63
N ALA A 56 -4.76 -12.20 -18.68
CA ALA A 56 -5.08 -13.12 -19.77
C ALA A 56 -6.57 -13.51 -19.82
N LEU A 57 -7.32 -13.39 -18.71
CA LEU A 57 -8.78 -13.63 -18.67
C LEU A 57 -9.57 -12.63 -19.52
N LEU A 58 -9.01 -11.46 -19.81
CA LEU A 58 -9.61 -10.46 -20.70
C LEU A 58 -9.39 -10.77 -22.19
N LEU A 59 -8.36 -11.56 -22.54
CA LEU A 59 -7.99 -11.79 -23.95
C LEU A 59 -9.13 -12.42 -24.78
N PRO A 60 -9.86 -13.44 -24.31
CA PRO A 60 -10.98 -13.99 -25.07
C PRO A 60 -12.10 -12.97 -25.31
N ALA A 61 -12.40 -12.14 -24.30
CA ALA A 61 -13.39 -11.07 -24.41
C ALA A 61 -12.97 -9.99 -25.41
N LEU A 62 -11.72 -9.55 -25.33
CA LEU A 62 -11.13 -8.58 -26.27
C LEU A 62 -11.10 -9.11 -27.70
N LEU A 63 -10.74 -10.38 -27.89
CA LEU A 63 -10.74 -11.02 -29.21
C LEU A 63 -12.15 -11.13 -29.79
N MET A 64 -13.12 -11.57 -28.99
CA MET A 64 -14.53 -11.65 -29.41
C MET A 64 -15.10 -10.27 -29.76
N THR A 65 -14.83 -9.26 -28.94
CA THR A 65 -15.30 -7.89 -29.21
C THR A 65 -14.68 -7.30 -30.47
N TRP A 66 -13.39 -7.55 -30.71
CA TRP A 66 -12.72 -7.17 -31.95
C TRP A 66 -13.31 -7.88 -33.18
N LEU A 67 -13.55 -9.19 -33.09
CA LEU A 67 -14.18 -9.96 -34.17
C LEU A 67 -15.60 -9.47 -34.48
N CYS A 68 -16.41 -9.20 -33.45
CA CYS A 68 -17.76 -8.66 -33.60
C CYS A 68 -17.77 -7.25 -34.22
N ASP A 69 -16.82 -6.39 -33.86
CA ASP A 69 -16.67 -5.05 -34.43
C ASP A 69 -16.20 -5.12 -35.89
N ALA A 70 -15.25 -6.01 -36.21
CA ALA A 70 -14.70 -6.18 -37.55
C ALA A 70 -15.74 -6.73 -38.57
N GLN A 71 -16.76 -7.44 -38.10
CA GLN A 71 -17.82 -8.02 -38.93
C GLN A 71 -19.03 -7.09 -39.13
N ARG A 72 -19.09 -5.96 -38.42
CA ARG A 72 -20.23 -5.03 -38.48
C ARG A 72 -19.95 -3.86 -39.40
N VAL A 73 -20.99 -3.44 -40.12
CA VAL A 73 -20.96 -2.25 -41.00
C VAL A 73 -21.07 -0.95 -40.18
N GLU A 74 -21.73 -1.00 -39.02
CA GLU A 74 -21.80 0.10 -38.06
C GLU A 74 -20.71 -0.04 -36.99
N ALA A 75 -20.11 1.08 -36.58
CA ALA A 75 -19.08 1.11 -35.55
C ALA A 75 -19.64 0.65 -34.19
N GLY A 76 -19.01 -0.37 -33.58
CA GLY A 76 -19.32 -0.86 -32.25
C GLY A 76 -19.64 -2.36 -32.20
N ALA A 77 -18.96 -3.06 -31.29
CA ALA A 77 -19.12 -4.50 -31.05
C ALA A 77 -20.50 -4.92 -30.48
N GLY A 78 -21.36 -3.96 -30.15
CA GLY A 78 -22.71 -4.20 -29.60
C GLY A 78 -22.76 -4.40 -28.08
N PRO A 79 -23.97 -4.46 -27.51
CA PRO A 79 -24.17 -4.56 -26.05
C PRO A 79 -23.65 -5.89 -25.46
N ASP A 80 -23.68 -6.95 -26.26
CA ASP A 80 -23.22 -8.29 -25.87
C ASP A 80 -21.73 -8.33 -25.60
N ALA A 81 -20.95 -7.83 -26.55
CA ALA A 81 -19.50 -7.69 -26.48
C ALA A 81 -19.07 -6.85 -25.26
N ALA A 82 -19.75 -5.73 -25.00
CA ALA A 82 -19.46 -4.91 -23.84
C ALA A 82 -19.76 -5.60 -22.50
N SER A 83 -20.81 -6.42 -22.45
CA SER A 83 -21.18 -7.18 -21.25
C SER A 83 -20.15 -8.26 -20.93
N VAL A 84 -19.65 -8.95 -21.96
CA VAL A 84 -18.57 -9.94 -21.83
C VAL A 84 -17.28 -9.28 -21.34
N ILE A 85 -16.92 -8.10 -21.86
CA ILE A 85 -15.77 -7.32 -21.35
C ILE A 85 -15.93 -6.99 -19.87
N LEU A 86 -17.08 -6.49 -19.45
CA LEU A 86 -17.31 -6.09 -18.05
C LEU A 86 -17.25 -7.30 -17.11
N ILE A 87 -17.81 -8.44 -17.50
CA ILE A 87 -17.73 -9.69 -16.72
C ILE A 87 -16.28 -10.18 -16.64
N SER A 88 -15.56 -10.22 -17.76
CA SER A 88 -14.14 -10.61 -17.77
C SER A 88 -13.25 -9.64 -16.97
N PHE A 89 -13.57 -8.34 -16.98
CA PHE A 89 -12.87 -7.34 -16.18
C PHE A 89 -13.10 -7.55 -14.68
N ALA A 90 -14.34 -7.84 -14.29
CA ALA A 90 -14.67 -8.19 -12.92
C ALA A 90 -13.89 -9.45 -12.47
N LEU A 91 -13.87 -10.52 -13.28
CA LEU A 91 -13.10 -11.74 -12.98
C LEU A 91 -11.59 -11.50 -12.92
N MET A 92 -11.06 -10.65 -13.79
CA MET A 92 -9.65 -10.23 -13.76
C MET A 92 -9.30 -9.56 -12.42
N LEU A 93 -10.17 -8.69 -11.89
CA LEU A 93 -9.95 -8.04 -10.59
C LEU A 93 -9.86 -9.06 -9.44
N VAL A 94 -10.70 -10.11 -9.45
CA VAL A 94 -10.64 -11.21 -8.46
C VAL A 94 -9.36 -12.03 -8.61
N GLY A 95 -8.97 -12.35 -9.84
CA GLY A 95 -7.69 -13.04 -10.08
C GLY A 95 -6.50 -12.21 -9.58
N ALA A 96 -6.54 -10.90 -9.78
CA ALA A 96 -5.50 -9.98 -9.33
C ALA A 96 -5.42 -9.91 -7.80
N THR A 97 -6.54 -9.91 -7.08
CA THR A 97 -6.55 -9.90 -5.60
C THR A 97 -5.93 -11.17 -5.02
N GLU A 98 -6.26 -12.33 -5.58
CA GLU A 98 -5.69 -13.63 -5.18
C GLU A 98 -4.18 -13.69 -5.40
N VAL A 99 -3.71 -13.20 -6.56
CA VAL A 99 -2.28 -13.12 -6.84
C VAL A 99 -1.59 -12.20 -5.85
N LEU A 100 -2.10 -10.97 -5.64
CA LEU A 100 -1.50 -10.03 -4.69
C LEU A 100 -1.46 -10.58 -3.26
N GLY A 101 -2.53 -11.28 -2.83
CA GLY A 101 -2.59 -11.94 -1.53
C GLY A 101 -1.52 -13.02 -1.34
N ARG A 102 -1.28 -13.86 -2.36
CA ARG A 102 -0.23 -14.90 -2.31
C ARG A 102 1.18 -14.36 -2.16
N PHE A 103 1.43 -13.13 -2.62
CA PHE A 103 2.72 -12.47 -2.50
C PHE A 103 2.83 -11.52 -1.29
N GLY A 104 1.83 -11.53 -0.39
CA GLY A 104 1.84 -10.71 0.83
C GLY A 104 1.60 -9.23 0.58
N LEU A 105 1.14 -8.86 -0.61
CA LEU A 105 0.78 -7.49 -1.02
C LEU A 105 -0.74 -7.28 -0.96
N ALA A 106 -1.41 -7.94 -0.01
CA ALA A 106 -2.85 -7.85 0.14
C ALA A 106 -3.25 -6.39 0.40
N TRP A 107 -3.98 -5.80 -0.55
CA TRP A 107 -4.68 -4.54 -0.35
C TRP A 107 -5.91 -4.77 0.53
N ASP A 108 -6.50 -3.68 1.04
CA ASP A 108 -7.79 -3.77 1.71
C ASP A 108 -8.81 -4.40 0.75
N SER A 109 -9.16 -5.64 1.05
CA SER A 109 -9.97 -6.47 0.19
C SER A 109 -11.33 -5.81 -0.01
N ALA A 110 -11.87 -5.15 1.01
CA ALA A 110 -13.14 -4.42 0.95
C ALA A 110 -13.18 -3.36 -0.16
N THR A 111 -12.14 -2.55 -0.30
CA THR A 111 -12.07 -1.52 -1.33
C THR A 111 -12.10 -2.11 -2.75
N LEU A 112 -11.40 -3.22 -2.97
CA LEU A 112 -11.39 -3.92 -4.27
C LEU A 112 -12.74 -4.62 -4.55
N HIS A 113 -13.41 -5.14 -3.51
CA HIS A 113 -14.76 -5.69 -3.63
C HIS A 113 -15.79 -4.64 -4.04
N VAL A 114 -15.69 -3.42 -3.51
CA VAL A 114 -16.58 -2.31 -3.90
C VAL A 114 -16.38 -1.94 -5.38
N CYS A 115 -15.13 -1.87 -5.86
CA CYS A 115 -14.83 -1.66 -7.27
C CYS A 115 -15.43 -2.77 -8.15
N PHE A 116 -15.27 -4.03 -7.73
CA PHE A 116 -15.83 -5.20 -8.42
C PHE A 116 -17.37 -5.16 -8.48
N LEU A 117 -18.04 -4.92 -7.35
CA LEU A 117 -19.50 -4.82 -7.26
C LEU A 117 -20.02 -3.68 -8.13
N SER A 118 -19.30 -2.55 -8.19
CA SER A 118 -19.65 -1.42 -9.04
C SER A 118 -19.60 -1.78 -10.53
N VAL A 119 -18.55 -2.47 -10.97
CA VAL A 119 -18.45 -2.95 -12.36
C VAL A 119 -19.57 -3.95 -12.68
N LEU A 120 -19.85 -4.88 -11.77
CA LEU A 120 -20.91 -5.87 -11.95
C LEU A 120 -22.30 -5.22 -11.97
N MET A 121 -22.53 -4.21 -11.14
CA MET A 121 -23.75 -3.39 -11.15
C MET A 121 -23.90 -2.62 -12.46
N ILE A 122 -22.82 -2.08 -13.03
CA ILE A 122 -22.84 -1.43 -14.34
C ILE A 122 -23.16 -2.46 -15.45
N ALA A 123 -22.62 -3.68 -15.34
CA ALA A 123 -22.96 -4.76 -16.26
C ALA A 123 -24.44 -5.17 -16.15
N LEU A 124 -24.98 -5.24 -14.93
CA LEU A 124 -26.38 -5.58 -14.63
C LEU A 124 -27.35 -4.48 -15.06
N ALA A 125 -27.01 -3.21 -14.80
CA ALA A 125 -27.80 -2.03 -15.11
C ALA A 125 -27.97 -1.79 -16.62
N ARG A 126 -27.13 -2.42 -17.45
CA ARG A 126 -27.35 -2.52 -18.90
C ARG A 126 -28.45 -3.53 -19.24
N LEU A 127 -29.64 -3.33 -18.65
CA LEU A 127 -30.87 -4.15 -18.58
C LEU A 127 -31.50 -4.64 -19.90
N ARG A 128 -30.76 -4.64 -21.02
CA ARG A 128 -31.16 -5.23 -22.31
C ARG A 128 -30.45 -6.54 -22.61
N GLN A 129 -29.99 -7.26 -21.59
CA GLN A 129 -29.32 -8.55 -21.77
C GLN A 129 -30.33 -9.71 -21.78
N PRO A 130 -30.03 -10.81 -22.51
CA PRO A 130 -30.85 -12.01 -22.49
C PRO A 130 -30.86 -12.67 -21.10
N VAL A 131 -31.98 -13.33 -20.75
CA VAL A 131 -32.29 -13.84 -19.39
C VAL A 131 -31.19 -14.70 -18.79
N TYR A 132 -30.53 -15.54 -19.59
CA TYR A 132 -29.44 -16.41 -19.11
C TYR A 132 -28.21 -15.63 -18.64
N ARG A 133 -27.89 -14.48 -19.27
CA ARG A 133 -26.75 -13.64 -18.83
C ARG A 133 -27.06 -12.89 -17.57
N LEU A 134 -28.30 -12.39 -17.44
CA LEU A 134 -28.78 -11.76 -16.22
C LEU A 134 -28.73 -12.75 -15.04
N ALA A 135 -29.18 -13.99 -15.27
CA ALA A 135 -29.11 -15.06 -14.28
C ALA A 135 -27.66 -15.38 -13.87
N VAL A 136 -26.71 -15.44 -14.83
CA VAL A 136 -25.28 -15.65 -14.53
C VAL A 136 -24.71 -14.48 -13.74
N THR A 137 -24.92 -13.22 -14.15
CA THR A 137 -24.42 -12.05 -13.41
C THR A 137 -25.03 -11.93 -12.02
N LEU A 138 -26.32 -12.24 -11.88
CA LEU A 138 -27.00 -12.23 -10.58
C LEU A 138 -26.51 -13.37 -9.69
N ALA A 139 -26.33 -14.58 -10.23
CA ALA A 139 -25.78 -15.70 -9.48
C ALA A 139 -24.34 -15.41 -9.04
N LEU A 140 -23.52 -14.79 -9.91
CA LEU A 140 -22.17 -14.35 -9.56
C LEU A 140 -22.20 -13.28 -8.46
N PHE A 141 -23.10 -12.30 -8.57
CA PHE A 141 -23.31 -11.28 -7.54
C PHE A 141 -23.69 -11.90 -6.19
N VAL A 142 -24.69 -12.78 -6.17
CA VAL A 142 -25.19 -13.41 -4.95
C VAL A 142 -24.16 -14.36 -4.35
N TRP A 143 -23.53 -15.21 -5.15
CA TRP A 143 -22.48 -16.12 -4.70
C TRP A 143 -21.30 -15.35 -4.11
N LEU A 144 -20.86 -14.26 -4.74
CA LEU A 144 -19.73 -13.47 -4.26
C LEU A 144 -20.11 -12.57 -3.06
N THR A 145 -21.29 -11.98 -3.02
CA THR A 145 -21.72 -11.24 -1.82
C THR A 145 -21.81 -12.19 -0.61
N THR A 146 -22.38 -13.39 -0.78
CA THR A 146 -22.55 -14.35 0.31
C THR A 146 -21.24 -14.98 0.79
N LEU A 147 -20.35 -15.40 -0.11
CA LEU A 147 -19.05 -15.97 0.28
C LEU A 147 -18.14 -14.95 0.97
N TRP A 148 -18.23 -13.66 0.62
CA TRP A 148 -17.21 -12.68 0.98
C TRP A 148 -17.64 -11.73 2.09
N LEU A 149 -18.93 -11.33 2.16
CA LEU A 149 -19.47 -10.70 3.37
C LEU A 149 -19.66 -11.73 4.49
N GLY A 150 -19.93 -13.00 4.14
CA GLY A 150 -20.07 -14.09 5.11
C GLY A 150 -18.75 -14.57 5.72
N ASN A 151 -17.64 -14.47 4.99
CA ASN A 151 -16.29 -14.81 5.46
C ASN A 151 -15.38 -13.59 5.63
N ALA A 152 -15.94 -12.38 5.76
CA ALA A 152 -15.14 -11.21 6.10
C ALA A 152 -14.39 -11.54 7.41
N PRO A 153 -13.04 -11.58 7.40
CA PRO A 153 -12.30 -11.95 8.60
C PRO A 153 -12.71 -10.98 9.69
N ALA A 154 -13.17 -11.51 10.82
CA ALA A 154 -13.36 -10.70 12.02
C ALA A 154 -12.07 -9.88 12.23
N PRO A 155 -12.17 -8.58 12.53
CA PRO A 155 -11.00 -7.73 12.69
C PRO A 155 -10.02 -8.48 13.59
N ALA A 156 -8.86 -8.83 13.03
CA ALA A 156 -7.89 -9.67 13.71
C ALA A 156 -7.67 -9.07 15.10
N ALA A 157 -7.85 -9.89 16.14
CA ALA A 157 -7.77 -9.44 17.52
C ALA A 157 -6.48 -8.65 17.70
N ALA A 158 -6.63 -7.33 17.78
CA ALA A 158 -5.50 -6.44 17.92
C ALA A 158 -4.80 -6.87 19.21
N LEU A 159 -3.52 -7.25 19.14
CA LEU A 159 -2.64 -6.99 20.28
C LEU A 159 -2.95 -5.56 20.73
N PRO A 160 -3.27 -5.29 22.01
CA PRO A 160 -3.91 -4.03 22.36
C PRO A 160 -2.95 -2.90 21.95
N ARG A 161 -3.29 -2.14 20.92
CA ARG A 161 -2.44 -1.06 20.36
C ARG A 161 -2.03 -0.10 21.47
N GLU A 162 -2.97 0.13 22.37
CA GLU A 162 -2.83 0.86 23.63
C GLU A 162 -1.73 0.30 24.54
N ARG A 163 -1.60 -1.03 24.64
CA ARG A 163 -0.56 -1.68 25.43
C ARG A 163 0.83 -1.39 24.87
N ILE A 164 1.01 -1.45 23.54
CA ILE A 164 2.29 -1.14 22.90
C ILE A 164 2.63 0.34 23.11
N CYS A 165 1.69 1.25 22.88
CA CYS A 165 1.91 2.68 23.11
C CYS A 165 2.32 2.96 24.57
N ARG A 166 1.58 2.38 25.52
CA ARG A 166 1.85 2.52 26.95
C ARG A 166 3.21 1.95 27.35
N GLU A 167 3.56 0.74 26.91
CA GLU A 167 4.85 0.11 27.22
C GLU A 167 6.03 0.93 26.66
N VAL A 168 5.90 1.46 25.44
CA VAL A 168 6.92 2.33 24.82
C VAL A 168 7.03 3.66 25.57
N GLU A 169 5.91 4.28 25.94
CA GLU A 169 5.91 5.51 26.73
C GLU A 169 6.53 5.35 28.11
N GLU A 170 6.16 4.29 28.82
CA GLU A 170 6.73 3.96 30.13
C GLU A 170 8.25 3.76 30.01
N HIS A 171 8.70 3.03 28.98
CA HIS A 171 10.13 2.82 28.73
C HIS A 171 10.89 4.13 28.50
N VAL A 172 10.34 5.02 27.68
CA VAL A 172 10.98 6.30 27.34
C VAL A 172 10.93 7.28 28.53
N THR A 173 9.83 7.30 29.26
CA THR A 173 9.64 8.15 30.45
C THR A 173 10.59 7.75 31.57
N ALA A 174 10.83 6.45 31.76
CA ALA A 174 11.78 5.95 32.75
C ALA A 174 13.22 6.41 32.48
N ARG A 175 13.59 6.63 31.21
CA ARG A 175 14.94 7.11 30.84
C ARG A 175 15.02 8.63 30.76
N THR A 176 13.97 9.28 30.28
CA THR A 176 14.01 10.71 29.94
C THR A 176 12.66 11.39 30.16
N ALA A 177 12.67 12.49 30.91
CA ALA A 177 11.48 13.28 31.15
C ALA A 177 10.95 13.98 29.89
N TYR A 178 11.74 14.14 28.82
CA TYR A 178 11.37 14.88 27.61
C TYR A 178 11.57 14.09 26.31
N GLY A 179 11.75 12.77 26.39
CA GLY A 179 11.92 11.94 25.20
C GLY A 179 10.69 11.95 24.28
N ARG A 180 10.93 11.93 22.97
CA ARG A 180 9.90 11.80 21.92
C ARG A 180 10.16 10.57 21.07
N VAL A 181 9.09 9.89 20.65
CA VAL A 181 9.15 8.67 19.84
C VAL A 181 8.52 8.94 18.48
N PHE A 182 9.27 8.78 17.40
CA PHE A 182 8.76 8.88 16.05
C PHE A 182 8.34 7.51 15.56
N VAL A 183 7.04 7.32 15.35
CA VAL A 183 6.49 6.05 14.85
C VAL A 183 6.43 6.10 13.34
N LEU A 184 7.08 5.13 12.69
CA LEU A 184 7.29 5.17 11.25
C LEU A 184 6.13 4.58 10.45
N GLY A 185 5.90 5.21 9.29
CA GLY A 185 5.11 4.65 8.20
C GLY A 185 3.61 4.56 8.47
N TYR A 186 2.91 3.86 7.57
CA TYR A 186 1.46 3.71 7.61
C TYR A 186 1.03 2.78 8.75
N ALA A 187 1.84 1.77 9.09
CA ALA A 187 1.63 0.97 10.29
C ALA A 187 1.67 1.84 11.55
N GLY A 188 2.51 2.88 11.57
CA GLY A 188 2.59 3.83 12.67
C GLY A 188 1.34 4.68 12.82
N LEU A 189 0.72 5.09 11.71
CA LEU A 189 -0.56 5.81 11.75
C LEU A 189 -1.68 4.93 12.31
N ASP A 190 -1.72 3.64 11.96
CA ASP A 190 -2.72 2.72 12.51
C ASP A 190 -2.46 2.40 13.99
N LEU A 191 -1.19 2.32 14.40
CA LEU A 191 -0.80 2.17 15.81
C LEU A 191 -1.26 3.36 16.66
N LEU A 192 -1.11 4.58 16.14
CA LEU A 192 -1.48 5.83 16.83
C LEU A 192 -2.96 6.19 16.69
N ARG A 193 -3.77 5.35 16.06
CA ARG A 193 -5.20 5.62 15.89
C ARG A 193 -5.91 5.60 17.25
N GLY A 194 -6.44 6.74 17.67
CA GLY A 194 -7.09 6.89 18.98
C GLY A 194 -6.12 7.08 20.15
N TYR A 195 -4.82 7.20 19.87
CA TYR A 195 -3.82 7.54 20.87
C TYR A 195 -3.90 9.03 21.21
N ALA A 196 -4.02 9.35 22.50
CA ALA A 196 -4.21 10.71 23.00
C ALA A 196 -2.96 11.32 23.65
N GLY A 197 -1.89 10.54 23.85
CA GLY A 197 -0.67 11.07 24.44
C GLY A 197 0.18 11.88 23.44
N GLU A 198 1.10 12.69 23.95
CA GLU A 198 1.90 13.60 23.11
C GLU A 198 3.31 13.05 22.77
N ARG A 199 3.68 11.90 23.34
CA ARG A 199 5.03 11.33 23.26
C ARG A 199 5.34 10.66 21.93
N LEU A 200 4.40 9.86 21.43
CA LEU A 200 4.51 9.20 20.14
C LEU A 200 3.98 10.11 19.04
N VAL A 201 4.82 10.40 18.05
CA VAL A 201 4.53 11.29 16.93
C VAL A 201 4.62 10.49 15.64
N ALA A 202 3.57 10.54 14.82
CA ALA A 202 3.59 9.90 13.51
C ALA A 202 4.63 10.55 12.61
N ASN A 203 5.43 9.72 11.93
CA ASN A 203 6.39 10.20 10.94
C ASN A 203 6.44 9.27 9.72
N MET A 204 5.99 9.77 8.58
CA MET A 204 5.93 9.00 7.33
C MET A 204 7.29 8.88 6.65
N ASP A 205 8.19 9.83 6.87
CA ASP A 205 9.50 9.84 6.22
C ASP A 205 10.59 10.23 7.22
N LEU A 206 11.35 9.23 7.66
CA LEU A 206 12.40 9.43 8.65
C LEU A 206 13.53 10.27 8.05
N HIS A 207 13.63 11.52 8.51
CA HIS A 207 14.77 12.37 8.23
C HIS A 207 15.43 12.82 9.54
N VAL A 208 16.39 12.02 10.02
CA VAL A 208 17.05 12.22 11.33
C VAL A 208 17.56 13.66 11.53
N GLY A 209 18.12 14.27 10.48
CA GLY A 209 18.65 15.64 10.56
C GLY A 209 17.60 16.75 10.68
N SER A 210 16.35 16.54 10.25
CA SER A 210 15.28 17.55 10.42
C SER A 210 14.65 17.41 11.79
N VAL A 211 14.40 16.17 12.22
CA VAL A 211 13.89 15.81 13.54
C VAL A 211 14.80 16.36 14.65
N ARG A 212 16.13 16.24 14.51
CA ARG A 212 17.08 16.82 15.47
C ARG A 212 17.05 18.35 15.55
N ARG A 213 16.87 19.03 14.42
CA ARG A 213 16.79 20.50 14.38
C ARG A 213 15.51 21.00 15.03
N ALA A 214 14.41 20.26 14.85
CA ALA A 214 13.12 20.61 15.46
C ALA A 214 13.09 20.37 16.98
N TYR A 215 13.78 19.33 17.46
CA TYR A 215 13.76 18.91 18.86
C TYR A 215 15.15 18.94 19.51
N LYS A 216 15.78 20.13 19.51
CA LYS A 216 17.11 20.32 20.11
C LYS A 216 17.11 19.96 21.60
N GLY A 217 18.09 19.16 22.02
CA GLY A 217 18.32 18.80 23.43
C GLY A 217 17.38 17.73 24.00
N GLN A 218 16.45 17.19 23.21
CA GLN A 218 15.59 16.07 23.62
C GLN A 218 16.20 14.74 23.16
N ASN A 219 15.98 13.67 23.93
CA ASN A 219 16.30 12.32 23.47
C ASN A 219 15.22 11.86 22.50
N LEU A 220 15.64 11.44 21.31
CA LEU A 220 14.74 11.13 20.22
C LEU A 220 14.82 9.63 19.96
N TYR A 221 13.66 9.00 19.86
CA TYR A 221 13.53 7.58 19.59
C TYR A 221 12.75 7.38 18.29
N VAL A 222 12.97 6.24 17.65
CA VAL A 222 12.31 5.82 16.42
C VAL A 222 11.73 4.44 16.65
N LEU A 223 10.44 4.28 16.41
CA LEU A 223 9.73 3.01 16.52
C LEU A 223 9.48 2.47 15.11
N VAL A 224 10.10 1.32 14.83
CA VAL A 224 10.13 0.68 13.50
C VAL A 224 9.30 -0.60 13.53
N PRO A 225 8.35 -0.81 12.60
CA PRO A 225 7.57 -2.05 12.55
C PRO A 225 8.41 -3.21 12.02
N CYS A 226 8.00 -4.45 12.30
CA CYS A 226 8.54 -5.64 11.66
C CYS A 226 8.23 -5.58 10.15
N PRO A 227 9.21 -5.82 9.25
CA PRO A 227 9.01 -5.76 7.79
C PRO A 227 8.26 -6.99 7.25
N GLU A 228 7.11 -7.30 7.84
CA GLU A 228 6.22 -8.41 7.47
C GLU A 228 4.87 -7.88 6.95
N GLY A 229 4.29 -8.59 5.98
CA GLY A 229 3.00 -8.23 5.37
C GLY A 229 3.01 -6.81 4.77
N PRO A 230 1.99 -5.98 5.03
CA PRO A 230 1.87 -4.65 4.41
C PRO A 230 2.96 -3.67 4.87
N ALA A 231 3.53 -3.85 6.07
CA ALA A 231 4.58 -2.97 6.59
C ALA A 231 5.87 -3.04 5.75
N ARG A 232 6.11 -4.16 5.05
CA ARG A 232 7.28 -4.32 4.15
C ARG A 232 7.29 -3.30 3.00
N ALA A 233 6.13 -2.76 2.63
CA ALA A 233 6.00 -1.76 1.56
C ALA A 233 6.25 -0.32 2.02
N GLU A 234 6.59 -0.10 3.29
CA GLU A 234 6.87 1.23 3.80
C GLU A 234 8.17 1.81 3.22
N SER A 235 8.16 3.13 2.99
CA SER A 235 9.28 3.88 2.44
C SER A 235 10.57 3.73 3.25
N VAL A 236 10.45 3.51 4.57
CA VAL A 236 11.59 3.33 5.47
C VAL A 236 12.46 2.13 5.09
N PHE A 237 11.85 0.99 4.72
CA PHE A 237 12.59 -0.23 4.37
C PHE A 237 13.22 -0.17 2.97
N TRP A 238 12.84 0.81 2.15
CA TRP A 238 13.57 1.08 0.92
C TRP A 238 14.81 1.94 1.18
N LYS A 239 14.64 3.01 1.97
CA LYS A 239 15.74 3.95 2.29
C LYS A 239 16.78 3.33 3.21
N HIS A 240 16.33 2.47 4.12
CA HIS A 240 17.14 1.77 5.11
C HIS A 240 16.70 0.30 5.21
N PRO A 241 17.10 -0.57 4.26
CA PRO A 241 16.64 -1.97 4.18
C PRO A 241 16.82 -2.78 5.46
N ASP A 242 17.92 -2.56 6.17
CA ASP A 242 18.27 -3.32 7.36
C ASP A 242 17.94 -2.61 8.68
N ILE A 243 17.21 -1.48 8.63
CA ILE A 243 16.91 -0.66 9.82
C ILE A 243 16.29 -1.47 10.96
N TYR A 244 15.43 -2.44 10.64
CA TYR A 244 14.78 -3.28 11.65
C TYR A 244 15.75 -4.23 12.36
N ARG A 245 16.77 -4.74 11.64
CA ARG A 245 17.72 -5.75 12.16
C ARG A 245 18.95 -5.14 12.79
N HIS A 246 19.50 -4.10 12.17
CA HIS A 246 20.79 -3.54 12.54
C HIS A 246 20.69 -2.10 13.06
N GLY A 247 19.51 -1.49 12.97
CA GLY A 247 19.40 -0.04 13.07
C GLY A 247 19.88 0.63 11.78
N GLY A 248 19.66 1.94 11.70
CA GLY A 248 20.23 2.80 10.66
C GLY A 248 21.46 3.54 11.19
N ASP A 249 22.09 4.33 10.32
CA ASP A 249 23.14 5.25 10.74
C ASP A 249 22.64 6.14 11.89
N ARG A 250 23.37 6.14 13.01
CA ARG A 250 23.04 6.93 14.22
C ARG A 250 21.79 6.45 14.95
N LEU A 251 21.42 5.17 14.82
CA LEU A 251 20.37 4.53 15.60
C LEU A 251 20.98 3.44 16.47
N LEU A 252 20.67 3.44 17.77
CA LEU A 252 21.04 2.37 18.70
C LEU A 252 19.79 1.65 19.17
N PHE A 253 19.81 0.32 19.15
CA PHE A 253 18.70 -0.48 19.65
C PHE A 253 18.43 -0.19 21.14
N ALA A 254 17.18 0.13 21.48
CA ALA A 254 16.75 0.46 22.84
C ALA A 254 15.82 -0.60 23.44
N GLY A 255 15.02 -1.30 22.62
CA GLY A 255 14.12 -2.36 23.07
C GLY A 255 13.22 -2.92 21.97
N ALA A 256 12.53 -4.02 22.26
CA ALA A 256 11.55 -4.64 21.38
C ALA A 256 10.18 -4.76 22.08
N PHE A 257 9.11 -4.45 21.34
CA PHE A 257 7.74 -4.36 21.83
C PHE A 257 6.81 -5.09 20.85
N GLY A 258 6.71 -6.41 21.01
CA GLY A 258 5.97 -7.26 20.07
C GLY A 258 6.57 -7.22 18.67
N ALA A 259 5.80 -6.78 17.68
CA ALA A 259 6.24 -6.64 16.29
C ALA A 259 6.95 -5.30 16.00
N TRP A 260 7.38 -4.56 17.03
CA TRP A 260 8.01 -3.25 16.88
C TRP A 260 9.38 -3.21 17.56
N HIS A 261 10.36 -2.58 16.91
CA HIS A 261 11.68 -2.32 17.49
C HIS A 261 11.86 -0.82 17.73
N LEU A 262 12.32 -0.48 18.94
CA LEU A 262 12.62 0.89 19.34
C LEU A 262 14.12 1.13 19.21
N PHE A 263 14.48 2.22 18.53
CA PHE A 263 15.85 2.69 18.39
C PHE A 263 15.99 4.10 18.94
N GLU A 264 17.06 4.36 19.69
CA GLU A 264 17.47 5.70 20.12
C GLU A 264 18.34 6.36 19.05
N ILE A 265 18.06 7.63 18.73
CA ILE A 265 18.88 8.39 17.79
C ILE A 265 20.15 8.86 18.51
N ILE A 266 21.26 8.15 18.29
CA ILE A 266 22.57 8.48 18.84
C ILE A 266 23.38 9.23 17.80
N SER A 267 23.60 10.52 18.02
CA SER A 267 24.47 11.29 17.14
C SER A 267 25.28 12.32 17.90
N ALA A 268 26.52 12.52 17.46
CA ALA A 268 27.39 13.59 17.92
C ALA A 268 26.66 14.95 17.87
N PRO A 269 26.97 15.87 18.80
CA PRO A 269 26.36 17.20 18.84
C PRO A 269 26.46 17.87 17.46
N THR A 270 25.36 18.48 17.01
CA THR A 270 25.38 19.22 15.73
C THR A 270 26.40 20.36 15.80
N GLN A 271 26.90 20.81 14.65
CA GLN A 271 27.86 21.92 14.57
C GLN A 271 27.29 23.20 15.21
N GLU A 272 25.99 23.46 15.02
CA GLU A 272 25.26 24.53 15.71
C GLU A 272 25.28 24.38 17.24
N GLN A 273 25.07 23.16 17.76
CA GLN A 273 25.13 22.90 19.20
C GLN A 273 26.55 23.05 19.75
N LEU A 274 27.56 22.65 18.99
CA LEU A 274 28.96 22.87 19.34
C LEU A 274 29.32 24.36 19.36
N ASP A 275 28.79 25.14 18.43
CA ASP A 275 29.01 26.59 18.36
C ASP A 275 28.25 27.34 19.47
N GLU A 276 27.04 26.90 19.82
CA GLU A 276 26.30 27.37 21.01
C GLU A 276 27.06 27.05 22.30
N TRP A 277 27.60 25.84 22.45
CA TRP A 277 28.39 25.45 23.63
C TRP A 277 29.71 26.21 23.73
N LYS A 278 30.39 26.46 22.60
CA LYS A 278 31.59 27.33 22.57
C LYS A 278 31.27 28.77 22.98
N LYS A 279 30.09 29.29 22.62
CA LYS A 279 29.64 30.61 23.07
C LYS A 279 29.25 30.63 24.55
N ALA A 280 28.64 29.56 25.05
CA ALA A 280 28.21 29.45 26.44
C ALA A 280 29.36 29.19 27.43
N GLY A 281 30.40 28.45 27.01
CA GLY A 281 31.59 28.17 27.83
C GLY A 281 32.70 29.23 27.77
N GLY A 282 32.44 30.36 27.10
CA GLY A 282 33.37 31.50 26.98
C GLY A 282 33.04 32.68 27.91
N GLN A 283 32.12 32.50 28.86
CA GLN A 283 31.89 33.40 30.01
C GLN A 283 32.49 32.77 31.26
#